data_AF-A0A8S9GAJ3-F1
#
_entry.id   AF-A0A8S9GAJ3-F1
#
_cell.length_a   1.000
_cell.length_b   1.000
_cell.length_c   1.000
_cell.angle_alpha   90.00
_cell.angle_beta   90.00
_cell.angle_gamma   90.00
#
_symmetry.space_group_name_H-M   'P 1'
#
loop_
_entity.id
_entity.type
_entity.pdbx_description
1 polymer ?
#
loop_
_entity_poly.entity_id
_entity_poly.type
_entity_poly.pdbx_seq_one_letter_code
_entity_poly.pdbx_strand_id
1 'polypeptide(L)'
;MRNYFVPVTISFLTIIILLTPSTAEQEPSFLFPVDQLLNKTSSWLDFPTKFNQPKIELTTSTIIAAVLSFIAASISSVGGIGGGGLYVPIMTIVAGLDLKTASSFSAFMVTGGSIANVGCNLFVRNPKAGGKTMIDFDLALLLEPCMLLGVSVGVICNLVFPNWLITSLFAVFLAWSTVKTFGNGVYYWRLESEMVKIRESRRVGENDENEIESVKLPLLGDYERPKRFPWVKLGVLVIIWLSYFAVYLLRGNKYGEMTSTDQTTGTKKVCVIGGTGNLASILIDRLLQSGYEVNTTVRDPENVKKMAVLRVLQEQGDLNIFKADLTDEGSFNSPVSGCEYVFHVATPISFTTQDPEKDMINPAIQGVINVLKSCLNSNSVKRVIYTSSAAAVSINNLSGPGLVMTEENWSDIDFLRKEKPFNWAYPISKVLAEKAAYQFAQENNIDLVTVVPALIAGNTLIDDPPFHQ
;
A
#
# COMPACT_ATOMS: atom_id res chain seq x y z
N MET A 1 4.87 1.58 -44.00
CA MET A 1 3.88 1.67 -42.91
C MET A 1 4.39 2.60 -41.79
N ARG A 2 4.61 3.90 -42.04
CA ARG A 2 5.30 4.81 -41.09
C ARG A 2 4.46 5.96 -40.55
N ASN A 3 3.20 6.10 -40.99
CA ASN A 3 2.35 7.26 -40.66
C ASN A 3 1.04 6.94 -39.90
N TYR A 4 0.80 5.68 -39.52
CA TYR A 4 -0.44 5.29 -38.81
C TYR A 4 -0.26 5.02 -37.31
N PHE A 5 0.96 5.07 -36.77
CA PHE A 5 1.22 4.65 -35.38
C PHE A 5 0.94 5.75 -34.34
N VAL A 6 1.26 7.00 -34.65
CA VAL A 6 0.95 8.17 -33.81
C VAL A 6 -0.56 8.38 -33.64
N PRO A 7 -1.40 8.26 -34.69
CA PRO A 7 -2.85 8.37 -34.50
C PRO A 7 -3.45 7.19 -33.73
N VAL A 8 -2.86 5.99 -33.78
CA VAL A 8 -3.39 4.81 -33.05
C VAL A 8 -3.12 4.90 -31.54
N THR A 9 -1.95 5.42 -31.12
CA THR A 9 -1.65 5.63 -29.69
C THR A 9 -2.47 6.78 -29.10
N ILE A 10 -2.69 7.85 -29.86
CA ILE A 10 -3.57 8.96 -29.45
C ILE A 10 -5.04 8.48 -29.39
N SER A 11 -5.49 7.70 -30.37
CA SER A 11 -6.86 7.16 -30.41
C SER A 11 -7.15 6.20 -29.26
N PHE A 12 -6.16 5.42 -28.81
CA PHE A 12 -6.31 4.54 -27.65
C PHE A 12 -6.32 5.31 -26.32
N LEU A 13 -5.51 6.37 -26.21
CA LEU A 13 -5.52 7.25 -25.03
C LEU A 13 -6.88 7.95 -24.88
N THR A 14 -7.49 8.38 -25.99
CA THR A 14 -8.84 8.98 -25.98
C THR A 14 -9.93 7.98 -25.62
N ILE A 15 -9.81 6.70 -25.99
CA ILE A 15 -10.79 5.67 -25.62
C ILE A 15 -10.75 5.38 -24.11
N ILE A 16 -9.57 5.43 -23.48
CA ILE A 16 -9.42 5.28 -22.03
C ILE A 16 -10.06 6.47 -21.29
N ILE A 17 -9.94 7.69 -21.83
CA ILE A 17 -10.58 8.90 -21.28
C ILE A 17 -12.11 8.88 -21.47
N LEU A 18 -12.61 8.27 -22.55
CA LEU A 18 -14.05 8.16 -22.86
C LEU A 18 -14.78 7.05 -22.08
N LEU A 19 -14.07 6.00 -21.65
CA LEU A 19 -14.66 4.89 -20.88
C LEU A 19 -14.73 5.15 -19.37
N THR A 20 -14.18 6.26 -18.89
CA THR A 20 -14.39 6.73 -17.51
C THR A 20 -15.62 7.65 -17.46
N PRO A 21 -16.67 7.35 -16.67
CA PRO A 21 -17.80 8.26 -16.51
C PRO A 21 -17.31 9.56 -15.86
N SER A 22 -17.32 10.63 -16.65
CA SER A 22 -16.98 11.99 -16.25
C SER A 22 -18.22 12.67 -15.69
N THR A 23 -18.27 12.86 -14.37
CA THR A 23 -19.04 13.93 -13.74
C THR A 23 -18.04 14.88 -13.10
N ALA A 24 -17.47 15.77 -13.90
CA ALA A 24 -16.71 16.90 -13.39
C ALA A 24 -16.90 18.10 -14.34
N GLU A 25 -17.39 19.20 -13.77
CA GLU A 25 -17.62 20.49 -14.43
C GLU A 25 -16.31 21.12 -14.91
N GLN A 26 -16.42 21.93 -15.98
CA GLN A 26 -15.33 22.67 -16.62
C GLN A 26 -14.89 23.89 -15.79
N GLU A 27 -13.56 24.08 -15.67
CA GLU A 27 -12.75 25.33 -15.81
C GLU A 27 -11.53 25.39 -14.83
N PRO A 28 -10.54 26.30 -15.00
CA PRO A 28 -9.80 26.64 -16.22
C PRO A 28 -8.26 26.60 -16.03
N SER A 29 -7.55 26.52 -17.16
CA SER A 29 -6.14 26.87 -17.41
C SER A 29 -5.01 26.37 -16.48
N PHE A 30 -4.26 25.40 -17.03
CA PHE A 30 -2.97 24.90 -16.56
C PHE A 30 -1.87 25.98 -16.48
N LEU A 31 -1.40 26.26 -15.26
CA LEU A 31 -0.03 26.70 -14.99
C LEU A 31 0.46 25.93 -13.76
N PHE A 32 1.30 24.91 -13.99
CA PHE A 32 1.91 24.09 -12.94
C PHE A 32 2.84 24.95 -12.05
N PRO A 33 2.61 25.06 -10.73
CA PRO A 33 3.57 25.67 -9.82
C PRO A 33 4.66 24.64 -9.47
N VAL A 34 5.88 24.89 -9.93
CA VAL A 34 7.09 24.08 -9.63
C VAL A 34 7.31 23.98 -8.11
N ASP A 35 6.84 24.97 -7.37
CA ASP A 35 6.96 25.14 -5.92
C ASP A 35 6.23 24.04 -5.14
N GLN A 36 5.07 23.57 -5.64
CA GLN A 36 4.35 22.43 -5.05
C GLN A 36 5.10 21.11 -5.27
N LEU A 37 5.74 20.95 -6.43
CA LEU A 37 6.53 19.76 -6.73
C LEU A 37 7.79 19.71 -5.83
N LEU A 38 8.46 20.86 -5.66
CA LEU A 38 9.64 20.99 -4.82
C LEU A 38 9.34 20.71 -3.34
N ASN A 39 8.25 21.27 -2.80
CA ASN A 39 7.82 21.00 -1.42
C ASN A 39 7.36 19.55 -1.21
N LYS A 40 6.79 18.92 -2.24
CA LYS A 40 6.47 17.48 -2.21
C LYS A 40 7.76 16.66 -2.22
N THR A 41 8.75 17.00 -3.05
CA THR A 41 10.04 16.28 -3.07
C THR A 41 10.85 16.47 -1.78
N SER A 42 10.83 17.63 -1.13
CA SER A 42 11.49 17.83 0.17
C SER A 42 10.84 16.99 1.26
N SER A 43 9.51 16.89 1.29
CA SER A 43 8.80 16.00 2.21
C SER A 43 9.11 14.51 2.00
N TRP A 44 9.51 14.10 0.78
CA TRP A 44 9.96 12.74 0.48
C TRP A 44 11.41 12.49 0.93
N LEU A 45 12.24 13.53 0.94
CA LEU A 45 13.60 13.50 1.50
C LEU A 45 13.59 13.43 3.05
N ASP A 46 12.56 13.97 3.69
CA ASP A 46 12.33 13.86 5.14
C ASP A 46 11.59 12.56 5.54
N PHE A 47 11.11 11.78 4.56
CA PHE A 47 10.39 10.52 4.78
C PHE A 47 11.20 9.36 5.42
N PRO A 48 12.54 9.23 5.26
CA PRO A 48 13.28 8.13 5.87
C PRO A 48 13.42 8.24 7.40
N THR A 49 13.11 9.40 8.01
CA THR A 49 13.19 9.56 9.48
C THR A 49 11.90 9.16 10.21
N LYS A 50 10.76 9.03 9.51
CA LYS A 50 9.43 8.75 10.09
C LYS A 50 8.99 7.29 10.07
N PHE A 51 9.75 6.38 9.44
CA PHE A 51 9.45 4.95 9.48
C PHE A 51 10.38 4.23 10.47
N ASN A 52 9.84 3.86 11.64
CA ASN A 52 10.35 2.73 12.41
C ASN A 52 10.11 1.46 11.58
N GLN A 53 11.00 1.20 10.61
CA GLN A 53 11.05 -0.10 9.95
C GLN A 53 11.46 -1.17 10.96
N PRO A 54 11.06 -2.45 10.78
CA PRO A 54 11.78 -3.53 11.42
C PRO A 54 13.24 -3.34 11.05
N LYS A 55 14.11 -3.15 12.05
CA LYS A 55 15.57 -3.20 11.83
C LYS A 55 15.80 -4.49 11.05
N ILE A 56 16.27 -4.37 9.81
CA ILE A 56 16.79 -5.52 9.09
C ILE A 56 18.03 -5.91 9.87
N GLU A 57 17.87 -6.82 10.81
CA GLU A 57 18.99 -7.41 11.50
C GLU A 57 19.85 -8.07 10.42
N LEU A 58 21.13 -7.67 10.38
CA LEU A 58 22.12 -8.24 9.48
C LEU A 58 22.42 -9.67 9.94
N THR A 59 21.47 -10.56 9.69
CA THR A 59 21.58 -11.99 9.94
C THR A 59 22.42 -12.62 8.83
N THR A 60 23.13 -13.70 9.16
CA THR A 60 23.95 -14.45 8.20
C THR A 60 23.15 -14.89 6.96
N SER A 61 21.88 -15.22 7.13
CA SER A 61 20.95 -15.59 6.04
C SER A 61 20.72 -14.44 5.06
N THR A 62 20.60 -13.20 5.53
CA THR A 62 20.44 -12.00 4.71
C THR A 62 21.71 -11.71 3.89
N ILE A 63 22.88 -11.92 4.48
CA ILE A 63 24.18 -11.77 3.79
C ILE A 63 24.32 -12.82 2.68
N ILE A 64 23.97 -14.08 2.96
CA ILE A 64 23.99 -15.16 1.95
C ILE A 64 23.02 -14.83 0.81
N ALA A 65 21.80 -14.37 1.11
CA ALA A 65 20.82 -13.99 0.10
C ALA A 65 21.31 -12.82 -0.77
N ALA A 66 22.02 -11.85 -0.19
CA ALA A 66 22.62 -10.74 -0.92
C ALA A 66 23.71 -11.22 -1.89
N VAL A 67 24.60 -12.11 -1.45
CA VAL A 67 25.66 -12.70 -2.30
C VAL A 67 25.04 -13.51 -3.44
N LEU A 68 24.05 -14.36 -3.16
CA LEU A 68 23.34 -15.13 -4.18
C LEU A 68 22.62 -14.22 -5.18
N SER A 69 22.01 -13.13 -4.71
CA SER A 69 21.36 -12.15 -5.58
C SER A 69 22.35 -11.41 -6.46
N PHE A 70 23.55 -11.11 -5.95
CA PHE A 70 24.63 -10.51 -6.74
C PHE A 70 25.12 -11.44 -7.86
N ILE A 71 25.28 -12.74 -7.56
CA ILE A 71 25.64 -13.75 -8.57
C ILE A 71 24.53 -13.88 -9.62
N ALA A 72 23.27 -13.98 -9.16
CA ALA A 72 22.11 -14.04 -10.05
C ALA A 72 22.00 -12.79 -10.94
N ALA A 73 22.29 -11.61 -10.40
CA ALA A 73 22.34 -10.35 -11.15
C ALA A 73 23.42 -10.38 -12.25
N SER A 74 24.61 -10.87 -11.90
CA SER A 74 25.75 -10.93 -12.83
C SER A 74 25.43 -11.86 -14.01
N ILE A 75 24.93 -13.08 -13.74
CA ILE A 75 24.54 -14.04 -14.78
C ILE A 75 23.38 -13.48 -15.63
N SER A 76 22.39 -12.85 -14.99
CA SER A 76 21.23 -12.30 -15.69
C SER A 76 21.56 -11.07 -16.52
N SER A 77 22.57 -10.29 -16.13
CA SER A 77 23.08 -9.17 -16.91
C SER A 77 23.77 -9.67 -18.19
N VAL A 78 24.58 -10.73 -18.10
CA VAL A 78 25.16 -11.41 -19.28
C VAL A 78 24.06 -11.95 -20.20
N GLY A 79 22.97 -12.46 -19.63
CA GLY A 79 21.81 -12.96 -20.37
C GLY A 79 20.82 -11.88 -20.86
N GLY A 80 20.97 -10.61 -20.46
CA GLY A 80 20.11 -9.50 -20.86
C GLY A 80 18.67 -9.50 -20.27
N ILE A 81 18.36 -10.32 -19.27
CA ILE A 81 16.98 -10.55 -18.77
C ILE A 81 16.68 -9.85 -17.42
N GLY A 82 17.66 -9.17 -16.80
CA GLY A 82 17.42 -8.28 -15.65
C GLY A 82 17.17 -8.95 -14.30
N GLY A 83 17.25 -10.28 -14.18
CA GLY A 83 17.40 -11.02 -12.91
C GLY A 83 16.21 -11.04 -11.95
N GLY A 84 15.16 -10.27 -12.20
CA GLY A 84 14.01 -10.11 -11.30
C GLY A 84 13.30 -11.41 -10.93
N GLY A 85 13.21 -12.36 -11.86
CA GLY A 85 12.61 -13.66 -11.61
C GLY A 85 13.36 -14.55 -10.60
N LEU A 86 14.64 -14.26 -10.35
CA LEU A 86 15.49 -15.00 -9.41
C LEU A 86 15.59 -14.33 -8.05
N TYR A 87 15.52 -13.00 -8.00
CA TYR A 87 15.65 -12.25 -6.75
C TYR A 87 14.54 -12.57 -5.74
N VAL A 88 13.29 -12.64 -6.21
CA VAL A 88 12.14 -12.87 -5.33
C VAL A 88 12.25 -14.24 -4.63
N PRO A 89 12.47 -15.37 -5.33
CA PRO A 89 12.70 -16.66 -4.67
C PRO A 89 13.90 -16.68 -3.72
N ILE A 90 15.03 -16.05 -4.08
CA ILE A 90 16.23 -16.00 -3.23
C ILE A 90 15.89 -15.24 -1.94
N MET A 91 15.22 -14.10 -2.02
CA MET A 91 14.85 -13.30 -0.85
C MET A 91 13.81 -13.98 0.03
N THR A 92 12.81 -14.64 -0.55
CA THR A 92 11.77 -15.31 0.24
C THR A 92 12.27 -16.60 0.89
N ILE A 93 13.06 -17.41 0.18
CA ILE A 93 13.52 -18.72 0.68
C ILE A 93 14.75 -18.58 1.56
N VAL A 94 15.73 -17.76 1.16
CA VAL A 94 17.03 -17.68 1.84
C VAL A 94 17.02 -16.62 2.93
N ALA A 95 16.45 -15.44 2.67
CA ALA A 95 16.37 -14.36 3.66
C ALA A 95 15.10 -14.39 4.53
N GLY A 96 14.16 -15.32 4.25
CA GLY A 96 12.91 -15.43 5.01
C GLY A 96 12.00 -14.21 4.90
N LEU A 97 12.20 -13.36 3.88
CA LEU A 97 11.41 -12.14 3.70
C LEU A 97 10.02 -12.50 3.17
N ASP A 98 9.01 -11.79 3.66
CA ASP A 98 7.67 -11.90 3.11
C ASP A 98 7.66 -11.51 1.62
N LEU A 99 6.79 -12.16 0.84
CA LEU A 99 6.75 -12.00 -0.62
C LEU A 99 6.59 -10.53 -1.03
N LYS A 100 5.85 -9.74 -0.25
CA LYS A 100 5.60 -8.32 -0.54
C LYS A 100 6.87 -7.50 -0.35
N THR A 101 7.57 -7.66 0.77
CA THR A 101 8.86 -6.99 1.01
C THR A 101 9.94 -7.46 0.02
N ALA A 102 10.01 -8.77 -0.26
CA ALA A 102 10.92 -9.33 -1.26
C ALA A 102 10.67 -8.76 -2.66
N SER A 103 9.40 -8.59 -3.06
CA SER A 103 9.04 -7.98 -4.34
C SER A 103 9.51 -6.52 -4.45
N SER A 104 9.38 -5.74 -3.38
CA SER A 104 9.85 -4.36 -3.33
C SER A 104 11.37 -4.25 -3.46
N PHE A 105 12.13 -5.07 -2.71
CA PHE A 105 13.59 -5.11 -2.85
C PHE A 105 14.03 -5.57 -4.23
N SER A 106 13.33 -6.56 -4.82
CA SER A 106 13.62 -7.03 -6.17
C SER A 106 13.49 -5.92 -7.21
N ALA A 107 12.46 -5.06 -7.11
CA ALA A 107 12.28 -3.94 -8.02
C ALA A 107 13.45 -2.96 -7.97
N PHE A 108 13.97 -2.66 -6.77
CA PHE A 108 15.15 -1.80 -6.60
C PHE A 108 16.41 -2.43 -7.22
N MET A 109 16.62 -3.73 -6.98
CA MET A 109 17.78 -4.47 -7.53
C MET A 109 17.74 -4.54 -9.06
N VAL A 110 16.57 -4.86 -9.66
CA VAL A 110 16.38 -4.90 -11.11
C VAL A 110 16.64 -3.51 -11.73
N THR A 111 16.17 -2.46 -11.06
CA THR A 111 16.38 -1.07 -11.51
C THR A 111 17.86 -0.71 -11.53
N GLY A 112 18.58 -1.01 -10.44
CA GLY A 112 20.03 -0.78 -10.37
C GLY A 112 20.80 -1.55 -11.45
N GLY A 113 20.49 -2.83 -11.64
CA GLY A 113 21.12 -3.64 -12.70
C GLY A 113 20.83 -3.12 -14.12
N SER A 114 19.62 -2.64 -14.35
CA SER A 114 19.21 -2.08 -15.65
C SER A 114 19.92 -0.75 -15.93
N ILE A 115 20.06 0.13 -14.94
CA ILE A 115 20.81 1.39 -15.06
C ILE A 115 22.28 1.12 -15.39
N ALA A 116 22.91 0.16 -14.69
CA ALA A 116 24.29 -0.23 -14.95
C ALA A 116 24.45 -0.81 -16.37
N ASN A 117 23.54 -1.67 -16.81
CA ASN A 117 23.57 -2.26 -18.15
C ASN A 117 23.39 -1.22 -19.26
N VAL A 118 22.45 -0.28 -19.10
CA VAL A 118 22.28 0.82 -20.04
C VAL A 118 23.54 1.68 -20.04
N GLY A 119 24.05 2.08 -18.87
CA GLY A 119 25.27 2.88 -18.74
C GLY A 119 26.48 2.26 -19.45
N CYS A 120 26.75 0.98 -19.22
CA CYS A 120 27.85 0.27 -19.90
C CYS A 120 27.63 0.14 -21.40
N ASN A 121 26.42 -0.18 -21.86
CA ASN A 121 26.13 -0.44 -23.28
C ASN A 121 25.89 0.82 -24.11
N LEU A 122 25.55 1.95 -23.49
CA LEU A 122 25.28 3.22 -24.18
C LEU A 122 26.53 3.78 -24.85
N PHE A 123 27.70 3.58 -24.22
CA PHE A 123 28.98 4.13 -24.67
C PHE A 123 29.82 3.13 -25.48
N VAL A 124 29.45 1.84 -25.48
CA VAL A 124 30.15 0.80 -26.24
C VAL A 124 29.61 0.73 -27.68
N ARG A 125 30.53 0.80 -28.66
CA ARG A 125 30.22 0.65 -30.09
C ARG A 125 30.80 -0.64 -30.62
N ASN A 126 30.05 -1.36 -31.44
CA ASN A 126 30.52 -2.62 -32.02
C ASN A 126 31.44 -2.34 -33.23
N PRO A 127 32.73 -2.73 -33.18
CA PRO A 127 33.66 -2.52 -34.28
C PRO A 127 33.33 -3.39 -35.51
N LYS A 128 32.72 -4.56 -35.32
CA LYS A 128 32.34 -5.49 -36.40
C LYS A 128 31.02 -5.15 -37.08
N ALA A 129 30.17 -4.31 -36.47
CA ALA A 129 28.88 -3.87 -37.00
C ALA A 129 28.89 -2.40 -37.47
N GLY A 130 30.02 -1.91 -37.97
CA GLY A 130 30.13 -0.57 -38.55
C GLY A 130 30.00 0.59 -37.55
N GLY A 131 30.29 0.36 -36.26
CA GLY A 131 30.28 1.41 -35.24
C GLY A 131 28.88 1.80 -34.71
N LYS A 132 27.85 1.01 -35.01
CA LYS A 132 26.50 1.18 -34.43
C LYS A 132 26.52 0.93 -32.92
N THR A 133 25.63 1.63 -32.21
CA THR A 133 25.36 1.40 -30.78
C THR A 133 24.84 -0.01 -30.57
N MET A 134 25.18 -0.66 -29.45
CA MET A 134 24.68 -2.00 -29.15
C MET A 134 23.18 -2.04 -28.84
N ILE A 135 22.57 -0.89 -28.56
CA ILE A 135 21.14 -0.75 -28.27
C ILE A 135 20.41 -0.45 -29.59
N ASP A 136 19.40 -1.28 -29.90
CA ASP A 136 18.42 -1.01 -30.95
C ASP A 136 17.28 -0.13 -30.39
N PHE A 137 17.36 1.17 -30.68
CA PHE A 137 16.39 2.15 -30.21
C PHE A 137 15.01 2.02 -30.87
N ASP A 138 14.91 1.42 -32.06
CA ASP A 138 13.60 1.20 -32.70
C ASP A 138 12.84 0.07 -32.00
N LEU A 139 13.56 -0.98 -31.61
CA LEU A 139 13.00 -2.05 -30.80
C LEU A 139 12.64 -1.55 -29.38
N ALA A 140 13.49 -0.72 -28.78
CA ALA A 140 13.22 -0.13 -27.46
C ALA A 140 11.93 0.72 -27.46
N LEU A 141 11.75 1.56 -28.48
CA LEU A 141 10.54 2.37 -28.65
C LEU A 141 9.27 1.54 -28.86
N LEU A 142 9.39 0.35 -29.45
CA LEU A 142 8.26 -0.57 -29.63
C LEU A 142 7.91 -1.30 -28.32
N LEU A 143 8.92 -1.69 -27.54
CA LEU A 143 8.74 -2.51 -26.34
C LEU A 143 8.36 -1.70 -25.09
N GLU A 144 8.87 -0.47 -24.95
CA GLU A 144 8.67 0.34 -23.75
C GLU A 144 7.20 0.56 -23.37
N PRO A 145 6.29 1.01 -24.27
CA PRO A 145 4.88 1.23 -23.90
C PRO A 145 4.17 -0.05 -23.48
N CYS A 146 4.47 -1.16 -24.16
CA CYS A 146 3.91 -2.47 -23.85
C CYS A 146 4.37 -2.97 -22.47
N MET A 147 5.64 -2.76 -22.12
CA MET A 147 6.17 -3.11 -20.81
C MET A 147 5.57 -2.25 -19.69
N LEU A 148 5.47 -0.94 -19.90
CA LEU A 148 4.86 -0.03 -18.93
C LEU A 148 3.38 -0.36 -18.67
N LEU A 149 2.63 -0.70 -19.72
CA LEU A 149 1.24 -1.15 -19.59
C LEU A 149 1.15 -2.49 -18.83
N GLY A 150 2.02 -3.45 -19.16
CA GLY A 150 2.07 -4.75 -18.48
C GLY A 150 2.36 -4.61 -16.97
N VAL A 151 3.30 -3.74 -16.59
CA VAL A 151 3.60 -3.43 -15.19
C VAL A 151 2.38 -2.83 -14.50
N SER A 152 1.66 -1.92 -15.18
CA SER A 152 0.45 -1.29 -14.65
C SER A 152 -0.63 -2.30 -14.27
N VAL A 153 -0.90 -3.25 -15.17
CA VAL A 153 -1.87 -4.34 -14.93
C VAL A 153 -1.37 -5.27 -13.82
N GLY A 154 -0.08 -5.61 -13.83
CA GLY A 154 0.53 -6.48 -12.83
C GLY A 154 0.40 -5.95 -11.40
N VAL A 155 0.61 -4.64 -11.19
CA VAL A 155 0.46 -3.99 -9.88
C VAL A 155 -0.99 -4.11 -9.39
N ILE A 156 -1.98 -3.92 -10.26
CA ILE A 156 -3.40 -4.05 -9.90
C ILE A 156 -3.73 -5.50 -9.55
N CYS A 157 -3.28 -6.47 -10.35
CA CYS A 157 -3.49 -7.90 -10.08
C CYS A 157 -2.87 -8.33 -8.73
N ASN A 158 -1.67 -7.83 -8.39
CA ASN A 158 -1.02 -8.10 -7.11
C ASN A 158 -1.82 -7.62 -5.89
N LEU A 159 -2.68 -6.62 -6.10
CA LEU A 159 -3.49 -6.00 -5.07
C LEU A 159 -4.89 -6.62 -4.92
N VAL A 160 -5.34 -7.34 -5.94
CA VAL A 160 -6.68 -7.95 -6.03
C VAL A 160 -6.62 -9.44 -5.73
N PHE A 161 -5.56 -10.13 -6.17
CA PHE A 161 -5.45 -11.57 -6.03
C PHE A 161 -4.84 -12.02 -4.70
N PRO A 162 -5.27 -13.16 -4.15
CA PRO A 162 -4.68 -13.71 -2.93
C PRO A 162 -3.25 -14.21 -3.20
N ASN A 163 -2.39 -14.15 -2.17
CA ASN A 163 -0.96 -14.48 -2.26
C ASN A 163 -0.67 -15.89 -2.82
N TRP A 164 -1.51 -16.88 -2.48
CA TRP A 164 -1.34 -18.26 -2.97
C TRP A 164 -1.55 -18.35 -4.49
N LEU A 165 -2.49 -17.58 -5.03
CA LEU A 165 -2.81 -17.57 -6.46
C LEU A 165 -1.69 -16.90 -7.26
N ILE A 166 -1.17 -15.78 -6.76
CA ILE A 166 -0.06 -15.06 -7.39
C ILE A 166 1.18 -15.96 -7.44
N THR A 167 1.49 -16.62 -6.33
CA THR A 167 2.62 -17.56 -6.25
C THR A 167 2.45 -18.74 -7.22
N SER A 168 1.25 -19.31 -7.31
CA SER A 168 0.95 -20.42 -8.23
C SER A 168 1.09 -19.99 -9.71
N LEU A 169 0.48 -18.86 -10.09
CA LEU A 169 0.57 -18.30 -11.44
C LEU A 169 2.02 -17.98 -11.83
N PHE A 170 2.79 -17.41 -10.90
CA PHE A 170 4.20 -17.10 -11.12
C PHE A 170 5.03 -18.37 -11.33
N ALA A 171 4.80 -19.42 -10.52
CA ALA A 171 5.49 -20.70 -10.67
C ALA A 171 5.19 -21.36 -12.02
N VAL A 172 3.92 -21.39 -12.44
CA VAL A 172 3.51 -21.93 -13.75
C VAL A 172 4.15 -21.14 -14.89
N PHE A 173 4.13 -19.80 -14.81
CA PHE A 173 4.74 -18.95 -15.82
C PHE A 173 6.24 -19.17 -15.95
N LEU A 174 6.97 -19.25 -14.82
CA LEU A 174 8.41 -19.53 -14.82
C LEU A 174 8.71 -20.92 -15.37
N ALA A 175 7.94 -21.94 -15.01
CA ALA A 175 8.09 -23.29 -15.53
C ALA A 175 7.90 -23.33 -17.05
N TRP A 176 6.82 -22.73 -17.55
CA TRP A 176 6.53 -22.65 -18.98
C TRP A 176 7.61 -21.87 -19.75
N SER A 177 8.03 -20.71 -19.22
CA SER A 177 9.08 -19.89 -19.81
C SER A 177 10.42 -20.63 -19.85
N THR A 178 10.74 -21.40 -18.81
CA THR A 178 11.95 -22.22 -18.75
C THR A 178 11.93 -23.32 -19.80
N VAL A 179 10.83 -24.08 -19.90
CA VAL A 179 10.68 -25.16 -20.90
C VAL A 179 10.79 -24.60 -22.31
N LYS A 180 10.09 -23.50 -22.60
CA LYS A 180 10.12 -22.85 -23.92
C LYS A 180 11.50 -22.32 -24.27
N THR A 181 12.17 -21.65 -23.32
CA THR A 181 13.50 -21.07 -23.54
C THR A 181 14.55 -22.17 -23.73
N PHE A 182 14.50 -23.24 -22.94
CA PHE A 182 15.40 -24.37 -23.09
C PHE A 182 15.17 -25.11 -24.41
N GLY A 183 13.90 -25.33 -24.79
CA GLY A 183 13.56 -25.93 -26.08
C GLY A 183 14.10 -25.13 -27.26
N ASN A 184 13.89 -23.81 -27.25
CA ASN A 184 14.45 -22.92 -28.27
C ASN A 184 15.99 -22.92 -28.24
N GLY A 185 16.60 -22.88 -27.06
CA GLY A 185 18.06 -22.90 -26.90
C GLY A 185 18.68 -24.18 -27.47
N VAL A 186 18.11 -25.35 -27.18
CA VAL A 186 18.55 -26.64 -27.74
C VAL A 186 18.36 -26.68 -29.25
N TYR A 187 17.25 -26.13 -29.76
CA TYR A 187 16.98 -26.04 -31.19
C TYR A 187 18.04 -25.20 -31.91
N TYR A 188 18.34 -23.99 -31.42
CA TYR A 188 19.37 -23.13 -32.01
C TYR A 188 20.77 -23.72 -31.86
N TRP A 189 21.09 -24.33 -30.72
CA TRP A 189 22.39 -24.99 -30.52
C TRP A 189 22.60 -26.14 -31.50
N ARG A 190 21.56 -26.94 -31.79
CA ARG A 190 21.62 -27.99 -32.82
C ARG A 190 21.82 -27.41 -34.22
N LEU A 191 21.09 -26.36 -34.57
CA LEU A 191 21.25 -25.66 -35.85
C LEU A 191 22.67 -25.12 -36.03
N GLU A 192 23.22 -24.44 -35.01
CA GLU A 192 24.59 -23.92 -35.06
C GLU A 192 25.62 -25.05 -35.16
N SER A 193 25.42 -26.14 -34.43
CA SER A 193 26.29 -27.32 -34.48
C SER A 193 26.28 -27.99 -35.87
N GLU A 194 25.14 -28.03 -36.54
CA GLU A 194 25.02 -28.55 -37.91
C GLU A 194 25.65 -27.60 -38.93
N MET A 195 25.45 -26.28 -38.80
CA MET A 195 26.10 -25.30 -39.68
C MET A 195 27.63 -25.33 -39.56
N VAL A 196 28.18 -25.53 -38.35
CA VAL A 196 29.63 -25.67 -38.16
C VAL A 196 30.15 -26.91 -38.87
N LYS A 197 29.46 -28.05 -38.76
CA LYS A 197 29.83 -29.28 -39.48
C LYS A 197 29.78 -29.11 -41.00
N ILE A 198 28.76 -28.43 -41.52
CA ILE A 198 28.64 -28.10 -42.96
C ILE A 198 29.78 -27.16 -43.40
N ARG A 199 30.18 -26.21 -42.55
CA ARG A 199 31.27 -25.27 -42.84
C ARG A 199 32.65 -25.92 -42.78
N GLU A 200 32.85 -26.89 -41.90
CA GLU A 200 34.08 -27.71 -41.84
C GLU A 200 34.16 -28.68 -43.02
N SER A 201 33.06 -29.36 -43.37
CA SER A 201 33.03 -30.24 -44.55
C SER A 201 33.23 -29.48 -45.87
N ARG A 202 32.74 -28.24 -45.99
CA ARG A 202 33.08 -27.32 -47.11
C ARG A 202 34.54 -26.84 -47.13
N ARG A 203 35.27 -26.89 -46.02
CA ARG A 203 36.71 -26.56 -45.98
C ARG A 203 37.59 -27.75 -46.36
N VAL A 204 37.06 -28.96 -46.30
CA VAL A 204 37.77 -30.21 -46.60
C VAL A 204 37.50 -30.69 -48.03
N GLY A 205 36.36 -30.33 -48.62
CA GLY A 205 36.02 -30.58 -50.04
C GLY A 205 36.43 -29.43 -50.96
N GLU A 206 37.67 -29.50 -51.44
CA GLU A 206 38.29 -28.95 -52.66
C GLU A 206 37.99 -27.55 -53.21
N ASN A 207 39.09 -26.90 -53.63
CA ASN A 207 39.15 -25.93 -54.73
C ASN A 207 38.30 -26.44 -55.91
N ASP A 208 37.16 -25.83 -56.17
CA ASP A 208 36.73 -25.56 -57.53
C ASP A 208 35.62 -24.50 -57.54
N GLU A 209 35.87 -23.49 -58.37
CA GLU A 209 34.97 -22.39 -58.68
C GLU A 209 33.86 -22.91 -59.60
N ASN A 210 32.60 -22.82 -59.17
CA ASN A 210 31.56 -22.03 -59.84
C ASN A 210 30.13 -22.38 -59.40
N GLU A 211 29.38 -21.30 -59.18
CA GLU A 211 27.94 -21.09 -59.33
C GLU A 211 26.89 -21.72 -58.37
N ILE A 212 26.29 -20.77 -57.60
CA ILE A 212 24.86 -20.60 -57.26
C ILE A 212 24.35 -21.59 -56.19
N GLU A 213 23.84 -21.19 -55.03
CA GLU A 213 22.81 -20.19 -54.79
C GLU A 213 23.00 -19.62 -53.37
N SER A 214 23.04 -18.30 -53.26
CA SER A 214 23.04 -17.62 -51.98
C SER A 214 21.74 -17.95 -51.25
N VAL A 215 21.78 -18.85 -50.26
CA VAL A 215 20.79 -18.86 -49.20
C VAL A 215 20.94 -17.50 -48.51
N LYS A 216 20.13 -16.54 -48.97
CA LYS A 216 19.99 -15.22 -48.35
C LYS A 216 19.66 -15.46 -46.88
N LEU A 217 20.66 -15.27 -46.03
CA LEU A 217 20.42 -14.94 -44.64
C LEU A 217 19.57 -13.67 -44.67
N PRO A 218 18.28 -13.70 -44.28
CA PRO A 218 17.51 -12.48 -44.21
C PRO A 218 18.13 -11.72 -43.03
N LEU A 219 18.65 -10.50 -43.24
CA LEU A 219 18.86 -9.45 -42.23
C LEU A 219 20.10 -8.55 -42.46
N LEU A 220 20.57 -8.35 -43.68
CA LEU A 220 21.44 -7.20 -43.96
C LEU A 220 20.98 -6.49 -45.23
N GLY A 221 19.94 -5.66 -45.07
CA GLY A 221 19.65 -4.58 -46.01
C GLY A 221 20.77 -3.54 -46.00
N ASP A 222 20.91 -2.83 -47.11
CA ASP A 222 21.99 -1.90 -47.44
C ASP A 222 22.57 -1.12 -46.25
N TYR A 223 23.90 -1.24 -46.10
CA TYR A 223 24.68 -0.57 -45.06
C TYR A 223 24.95 0.90 -45.43
N GLU A 224 23.95 1.76 -45.23
CA GLU A 224 24.22 3.19 -45.07
C GLU A 224 24.74 3.47 -43.65
N ARG A 225 25.89 4.15 -43.54
CA ARG A 225 26.49 4.55 -42.25
C ARG A 225 25.58 5.55 -41.54
N PRO A 226 25.03 5.27 -40.33
CA PRO A 226 24.43 6.32 -39.53
C PRO A 226 25.54 7.10 -38.81
N LYS A 227 25.71 8.38 -39.17
CA LYS A 227 26.82 9.25 -38.72
C LYS A 227 26.66 9.86 -37.32
N ARG A 228 25.55 9.66 -36.58
CA ARG A 228 25.35 10.29 -35.26
C ARG A 228 24.58 9.37 -34.31
N PHE A 229 24.91 9.50 -33.02
CA PHE A 229 24.15 8.90 -31.93
C PHE A 229 22.68 9.35 -32.01
N PRO A 230 21.68 8.46 -31.84
CA PRO A 230 20.27 8.73 -32.12
C PRO A 230 19.60 9.51 -30.98
N TRP A 231 20.07 10.73 -30.72
CA TRP A 231 19.59 11.62 -29.66
C TRP A 231 18.07 11.85 -29.67
N VAL A 232 17.47 11.93 -30.86
CA VAL A 232 16.02 12.10 -31.00
C VAL A 232 15.25 10.89 -30.46
N LYS A 233 15.69 9.67 -30.78
CA LYS A 233 15.03 8.44 -30.32
C LYS A 233 15.19 8.25 -28.82
N LEU A 234 16.39 8.54 -28.30
CA LEU A 234 16.64 8.55 -26.85
C LEU A 234 15.78 9.59 -26.14
N GLY A 235 15.64 10.80 -26.71
CA GLY A 235 14.77 11.84 -26.16
C GLY A 235 13.30 11.43 -26.10
N VAL A 236 12.78 10.78 -27.15
CA VAL A 236 11.41 10.25 -27.17
C VAL A 236 11.21 9.19 -26.07
N LEU A 237 12.17 8.27 -25.90
CA LEU A 237 12.14 7.25 -24.86
C LEU A 237 12.05 7.89 -23.45
N VAL A 238 12.91 8.88 -23.19
CA VAL A 238 12.92 9.62 -21.91
C VAL A 238 11.60 10.35 -21.67
N ILE A 239 11.01 10.94 -22.71
CA ILE A 239 9.70 11.61 -22.60
C ILE A 239 8.58 10.62 -22.28
N ILE A 240 8.55 9.46 -22.94
CA ILE A 240 7.57 8.39 -22.67
C ILE A 240 7.69 7.95 -21.20
N TRP A 241 8.91 7.65 -20.75
CA TRP A 241 9.16 7.27 -19.37
C TRP A 241 8.74 8.35 -18.37
N LEU A 242 9.14 9.61 -18.58
CA LEU A 242 8.77 10.74 -17.71
C LEU A 242 7.26 10.99 -17.70
N SER A 243 6.57 10.81 -18.83
CA SER A 243 5.12 10.96 -18.90
C SER A 243 4.39 9.91 -18.07
N TYR A 244 4.81 8.63 -18.17
CA TYR A 244 4.27 7.56 -17.33
C TYR A 244 4.62 7.78 -15.85
N PHE A 245 5.86 8.15 -15.55
CA PHE A 245 6.28 8.48 -14.19
C PHE A 245 5.44 9.61 -13.60
N ALA A 246 5.19 10.68 -14.37
CA ALA A 246 4.33 11.79 -13.95
C ALA A 246 2.89 11.32 -13.71
N VAL A 247 2.30 10.52 -14.60
CA VAL A 247 0.95 9.94 -14.40
C VAL A 247 0.90 9.09 -13.13
N TYR A 248 1.92 8.28 -12.87
CA TYR A 248 2.01 7.47 -11.65
C TYR A 248 2.17 8.30 -10.38
N LEU A 249 2.98 9.37 -10.45
CA LEU A 249 3.20 10.29 -9.34
C LEU A 249 1.96 11.13 -9.04
N LEU A 250 1.20 11.50 -10.08
CA LEU A 250 -0.07 12.24 -9.98
C LEU A 250 -1.23 11.34 -9.52
N ARG A 251 -1.26 10.06 -9.93
CA ARG A 251 -2.31 9.10 -9.53
C ARG A 251 -2.34 8.82 -8.03
N GLY A 252 -1.21 9.02 -7.32
CA GLY A 252 -1.14 8.83 -5.87
C GLY A 252 -1.30 7.36 -5.44
N ASN A 253 -1.09 7.10 -4.15
CA ASN A 253 -1.20 5.76 -3.56
C ASN A 253 -2.65 5.22 -3.67
N LYS A 254 -2.83 3.91 -3.44
CA LYS A 254 -4.03 3.05 -3.61
C LYS A 254 -5.33 3.49 -2.88
N TYR A 255 -5.46 4.76 -2.52
CA TYR A 255 -6.68 5.36 -1.99
C TYR A 255 -7.33 6.36 -2.92
N GLY A 256 -6.77 6.68 -4.10
CA GLY A 256 -7.49 7.48 -5.11
C GLY A 256 -7.98 8.84 -4.62
N GLU A 257 -7.57 9.29 -3.43
CA GLU A 257 -7.63 10.67 -3.05
C GLU A 257 -6.52 11.33 -3.84
N MET A 258 -6.94 11.87 -4.98
CA MET A 258 -6.50 13.21 -5.31
C MET A 258 -6.61 13.99 -4.00
N THR A 259 -5.47 14.27 -3.37
CA THR A 259 -5.35 15.46 -2.54
C THR A 259 -5.49 16.66 -3.47
N SER A 260 -6.65 16.80 -4.11
CA SER A 260 -7.37 18.04 -3.97
C SER A 260 -7.60 18.19 -2.47
N THR A 261 -6.58 18.68 -1.77
CA THR A 261 -6.83 19.82 -0.91
C THR A 261 -7.65 20.75 -1.77
N ASP A 262 -8.97 20.63 -1.67
CA ASP A 262 -9.86 21.74 -1.89
C ASP A 262 -9.29 22.81 -0.95
N GLN A 263 -8.48 23.71 -1.51
CA GLN A 263 -7.72 24.72 -0.78
C GLN A 263 -8.65 25.83 -0.28
N THR A 264 -9.84 25.45 0.17
CA THR A 264 -10.86 26.32 0.75
C THR A 264 -11.55 25.74 2.00
N THR A 265 -11.01 24.69 2.64
CA THR A 265 -11.47 24.29 3.99
C THR A 265 -10.30 23.99 4.92
N GLY A 266 -10.24 24.64 6.08
CA GLY A 266 -9.17 24.51 7.07
C GLY A 266 -8.93 23.09 7.60
N THR A 267 -7.86 22.91 8.36
CA THR A 267 -7.50 21.64 9.03
C THR A 267 -8.73 20.99 9.67
N LYS A 268 -9.03 19.74 9.30
CA LYS A 268 -10.19 19.02 9.83
C LYS A 268 -9.94 18.68 11.30
N LYS A 269 -10.89 19.05 12.15
CA LYS A 269 -10.80 18.85 13.60
C LYS A 269 -11.59 17.63 14.04
N VAL A 270 -11.03 16.80 14.92
CA VAL A 270 -11.66 15.56 15.41
C VAL A 270 -11.53 15.45 16.92
N CYS A 271 -12.47 14.75 17.57
CA CYS A 271 -12.42 14.49 19.01
C CYS A 271 -12.29 12.99 19.30
N VAL A 272 -11.30 12.59 20.10
CA VAL A 272 -11.14 11.23 20.62
C VAL A 272 -11.47 11.20 22.11
N ILE A 273 -12.52 10.49 22.49
CA ILE A 273 -12.97 10.43 23.87
C ILE A 273 -12.28 9.26 24.58
N GLY A 274 -11.56 9.56 25.67
CA GLY A 274 -10.79 8.57 26.45
C GLY A 274 -9.34 8.40 25.99
N GLY A 275 -8.63 9.49 25.72
CA GLY A 275 -7.29 9.49 25.11
C GLY A 275 -6.22 8.67 25.83
N THR A 276 -6.36 8.45 27.14
CA THR A 276 -5.40 7.65 27.93
C THR A 276 -5.52 6.13 27.70
N GLY A 277 -6.49 5.66 26.90
CA GLY A 277 -6.67 4.25 26.59
C GLY A 277 -5.69 3.76 25.51
N ASN A 278 -5.35 2.46 25.52
CA ASN A 278 -4.39 1.88 24.57
C ASN A 278 -4.84 2.05 23.10
N LEU A 279 -6.10 1.72 22.79
CA LEU A 279 -6.65 1.95 21.46
C LEU A 279 -6.71 3.45 21.11
N ALA A 280 -7.05 4.29 22.09
CA ALA A 280 -7.22 5.73 21.87
C ALA A 280 -5.89 6.42 21.57
N SER A 281 -4.81 6.09 22.28
CA SER A 281 -3.48 6.69 22.04
C SER A 281 -2.94 6.36 20.65
N ILE A 282 -3.11 5.10 20.20
CA ILE A 282 -2.74 4.68 18.84
C ILE A 282 -3.61 5.39 17.80
N LEU A 283 -4.92 5.54 18.06
CA LEU A 283 -5.82 6.26 17.17
C LEU A 283 -5.40 7.75 17.05
N ILE A 284 -5.07 8.40 18.16
CA ILE A 284 -4.60 9.79 18.19
C ILE A 284 -3.31 9.92 17.38
N ASP A 285 -2.33 9.05 17.59
CA ASP A 285 -1.07 9.02 16.82
C ASP A 285 -1.35 8.96 15.30
N ARG A 286 -2.24 8.06 14.87
CA ARG A 286 -2.62 7.93 13.45
C ARG A 286 -3.34 9.15 12.90
N LEU A 287 -4.21 9.79 13.69
CA LEU A 287 -4.93 11.00 13.30
C LEU A 287 -3.98 12.19 13.14
N LEU A 288 -3.05 12.38 14.09
CA LEU A 288 -2.02 13.42 14.01
C LEU A 288 -1.10 13.21 12.80
N GLN A 289 -0.64 11.98 12.57
CA GLN A 289 0.16 11.63 11.39
C GLN A 289 -0.58 11.90 10.07
N SER A 290 -1.91 11.86 10.09
CA SER A 290 -2.77 12.12 8.93
C SER A 290 -3.13 13.61 8.78
N GLY A 291 -2.59 14.50 9.62
CA GLY A 291 -2.76 15.95 9.53
C GLY A 291 -4.07 16.49 10.12
N TYR A 292 -4.73 15.74 11.01
CA TYR A 292 -5.92 16.23 11.73
C TYR A 292 -5.51 17.04 12.97
N GLU A 293 -6.30 18.06 13.30
CA GLU A 293 -6.28 18.67 14.63
C GLU A 293 -7.10 17.79 15.58
N VAL A 294 -6.49 17.29 16.66
CA VAL A 294 -7.11 16.31 17.54
C VAL A 294 -7.42 16.94 18.89
N ASN A 295 -8.69 16.94 19.26
CA ASN A 295 -9.13 17.10 20.64
C ASN A 295 -9.17 15.72 21.31
N THR A 296 -8.72 15.61 22.54
CA THR A 296 -8.87 14.38 23.33
C THR A 296 -9.37 14.65 24.72
N THR A 297 -10.10 13.70 25.30
CA THR A 297 -10.57 13.81 26.68
C THR A 297 -9.86 12.87 27.64
N VAL A 298 -9.64 13.35 28.86
CA VAL A 298 -9.08 12.60 29.99
C VAL A 298 -9.87 12.90 31.26
N ARG A 299 -10.01 11.91 32.14
CA ARG A 299 -10.72 12.11 33.43
C ARG A 299 -9.90 12.95 34.40
N ASP A 300 -8.61 12.65 34.49
CA ASP A 300 -7.68 13.28 35.42
C ASP A 300 -6.41 13.74 34.67
N PRO A 301 -6.33 15.02 34.26
CA PRO A 301 -5.16 15.57 33.57
C PRO A 301 -3.93 15.73 34.49
N GLU A 302 -4.09 15.61 35.81
CA GLU A 302 -2.97 15.70 36.77
C GLU A 302 -2.24 14.35 36.92
N ASN A 303 -2.82 13.26 36.43
CA ASN A 303 -2.21 11.94 36.49
C ASN A 303 -1.01 11.80 35.53
N VAL A 304 0.18 12.10 36.04
CA VAL A 304 1.43 12.11 35.27
C VAL A 304 1.67 10.82 34.49
N LYS A 305 1.37 9.65 35.08
CA LYS A 305 1.57 8.34 34.43
C LYS A 305 0.67 8.16 33.20
N LYS A 306 -0.63 8.45 33.33
CA LYS A 306 -1.59 8.31 32.22
C LYS A 306 -1.40 9.39 31.14
N MET A 307 -0.85 10.54 31.52
CA MET A 307 -0.63 11.66 30.64
C MET A 307 0.68 11.61 29.86
N ALA A 308 1.65 10.79 30.27
CA ALA A 308 2.98 10.71 29.66
C ALA A 308 2.90 10.49 28.13
N VAL A 309 2.08 9.53 27.69
CA VAL A 309 1.89 9.22 26.26
C VAL A 309 1.26 10.39 25.51
N LEU A 310 0.23 11.01 26.08
CA LEU A 310 -0.44 12.15 25.44
C LEU A 310 0.49 13.37 25.32
N ARG A 311 1.38 13.60 26.29
CA ARG A 311 2.38 14.68 26.21
C ARG A 311 3.37 14.44 25.07
N VAL A 312 3.83 13.21 24.89
CA VAL A 312 4.68 12.85 23.73
C VAL A 312 3.95 13.06 22.41
N LEU A 313 2.64 12.74 22.35
CA LEU A 313 1.83 12.98 21.15
C LEU A 313 1.56 14.47 20.90
N GLN A 314 1.45 15.30 21.94
CA GLN A 314 1.35 16.76 21.81
C GLN A 314 2.59 17.39 21.18
N GLU A 315 3.77 16.79 21.37
CA GLU A 315 5.01 17.26 20.73
C GLU A 315 5.06 16.92 19.22
N GLN A 316 4.21 16.00 18.76
CA GLN A 316 4.20 15.50 17.37
C GLN A 316 3.19 16.20 16.46
N GLY A 317 2.21 16.91 17.02
CA GLY A 317 1.18 17.60 16.24
C GLY A 317 0.15 18.34 17.10
N ASP A 318 -0.90 18.84 16.44
CA ASP A 318 -1.93 19.66 17.08
C ASP A 318 -2.90 18.80 17.93
N LEU A 319 -2.51 18.54 19.18
CA LEU A 319 -3.30 17.79 20.15
C LEU A 319 -3.73 18.67 21.34
N ASN A 320 -5.03 18.86 21.49
CA ASN A 320 -5.65 19.57 22.61
C ASN A 320 -6.22 18.57 23.63
N ILE A 321 -5.87 18.72 24.91
CA ILE A 321 -6.34 17.81 25.96
C ILE A 321 -7.36 18.51 26.86
N PHE A 322 -8.51 17.87 27.05
CA PHE A 322 -9.62 18.38 27.86
C PHE A 322 -9.94 17.43 29.01
N LYS A 323 -10.30 18.01 30.16
CA LYS A 323 -10.86 17.25 31.27
C LYS A 323 -12.34 16.96 31.01
N ALA A 324 -12.73 15.68 31.01
CA ALA A 324 -14.14 15.28 30.91
C ALA A 324 -14.37 13.89 31.54
N ASP A 325 -15.58 13.65 32.04
CA ASP A 325 -16.01 12.36 32.58
C ASP A 325 -17.37 11.96 31.99
N LEU A 326 -17.55 10.65 31.78
CA LEU A 326 -18.79 10.08 31.22
C LEU A 326 -19.99 10.33 32.12
N THR A 327 -19.78 10.48 33.43
CA THR A 327 -20.86 10.77 34.40
C THR A 327 -21.27 12.23 34.43
N ASP A 328 -20.44 13.13 33.89
CA ASP A 328 -20.61 14.57 34.04
C ASP A 328 -21.29 15.14 32.78
N GLU A 329 -22.58 15.47 32.90
CA GLU A 329 -23.37 16.01 31.79
C GLU A 329 -22.78 17.34 31.29
N GLY A 330 -22.61 17.47 29.98
CA GLY A 330 -22.05 18.65 29.33
C GLY A 330 -20.51 18.76 29.37
N SER A 331 -19.80 17.86 30.06
CA SER A 331 -18.33 17.86 30.10
C SER A 331 -17.68 17.66 28.73
N PHE A 332 -18.43 17.09 27.77
CA PHE A 332 -17.98 16.88 26.39
C PHE A 332 -18.31 18.03 25.43
N ASN A 333 -19.05 19.06 25.85
CA ASN A 333 -19.44 20.18 24.97
C ASN A 333 -18.21 20.92 24.39
N SER A 334 -17.25 21.30 25.23
CA SER A 334 -16.03 21.98 24.76
C SER A 334 -15.13 21.07 23.90
N PRO A 335 -14.87 19.81 24.29
CA PRO A 335 -14.09 18.87 23.47
C PRO A 335 -14.64 18.63 22.06
N VAL A 336 -15.96 18.55 21.89
CA VAL A 336 -16.58 18.24 20.57
C VAL A 336 -16.89 19.49 19.73
N SER A 337 -16.77 20.68 20.32
CA SER A 337 -17.06 21.94 19.64
C SER A 337 -16.13 22.16 18.45
N GLY A 338 -16.71 22.34 17.27
CA GLY A 338 -15.97 22.55 16.02
C GLY A 338 -15.33 21.27 15.44
N CYS A 339 -15.54 20.10 16.05
CA CYS A 339 -15.08 18.83 15.49
C CYS A 339 -16.05 18.34 14.40
N GLU A 340 -15.51 17.77 13.32
CA GLU A 340 -16.28 17.10 12.27
C GLU A 340 -16.56 15.64 12.61
N TYR A 341 -15.62 14.98 13.30
CA TYR A 341 -15.73 13.56 13.68
C TYR A 341 -15.46 13.37 15.16
N VAL A 342 -16.23 12.47 15.78
CA VAL A 342 -16.06 12.11 17.19
C VAL A 342 -15.88 10.61 17.32
N PHE A 343 -14.76 10.19 17.89
CA PHE A 343 -14.44 8.80 18.21
C PHE A 343 -14.69 8.55 19.70
N HIS A 344 -15.77 7.83 20.02
CA HIS A 344 -16.08 7.45 21.38
C HIS A 344 -15.43 6.09 21.71
N VAL A 345 -14.24 6.15 22.32
CA VAL A 345 -13.47 4.97 22.72
C VAL A 345 -13.59 4.68 24.22
N ALA A 346 -13.83 5.71 25.04
CA ALA A 346 -13.95 5.58 26.49
C ALA A 346 -15.04 4.59 26.93
N THR A 347 -14.76 3.81 27.96
CA THR A 347 -15.74 2.95 28.63
C THR A 347 -15.35 2.81 30.10
N PRO A 348 -16.30 2.81 31.04
CA PRO A 348 -16.02 2.46 32.42
C PRO A 348 -15.63 0.98 32.50
N ILE A 349 -14.47 0.70 33.07
CA ILE A 349 -13.98 -0.66 33.35
C ILE A 349 -13.51 -0.66 34.79
N SER A 350 -14.08 -1.56 35.60
CA SER A 350 -13.64 -1.84 36.96
C SER A 350 -13.74 -3.33 37.22
N PHE A 351 -12.62 -3.98 37.52
CA PHE A 351 -12.59 -5.42 37.81
C PHE A 351 -12.85 -5.73 39.29
N THR A 352 -12.96 -4.72 40.13
CA THR A 352 -13.04 -4.85 41.60
C THR A 352 -14.33 -4.26 42.20
N THR A 353 -15.28 -3.84 41.37
CA THR A 353 -16.54 -3.26 41.84
C THR A 353 -17.44 -4.30 42.53
N GLN A 354 -18.07 -3.89 43.63
CA GLN A 354 -19.10 -4.66 44.32
C GLN A 354 -20.51 -4.43 43.73
N ASP A 355 -20.70 -3.33 42.99
CA ASP A 355 -21.95 -2.96 42.34
C ASP A 355 -21.72 -2.60 40.86
N PRO A 356 -21.57 -3.61 39.98
CA PRO A 356 -21.34 -3.38 38.56
C PRO A 356 -22.45 -2.62 37.84
N GLU A 357 -23.67 -2.60 38.38
CA GLU A 357 -24.77 -1.82 37.81
C GLU A 357 -24.49 -0.34 37.92
N LYS A 358 -24.19 0.10 39.15
CA LYS A 358 -23.91 1.50 39.45
C LYS A 358 -22.57 1.97 38.88
N ASP A 359 -21.55 1.12 38.91
CA ASP A 359 -20.18 1.54 38.61
C ASP A 359 -19.75 1.28 37.15
N MET A 360 -20.46 0.43 36.41
CA MET A 360 -20.10 0.08 35.03
C MET A 360 -21.26 0.19 34.04
N ILE A 361 -22.40 -0.45 34.32
CA ILE A 361 -23.51 -0.54 33.34
C ILE A 361 -24.17 0.83 33.17
N ASN A 362 -24.65 1.45 34.25
CA ASN A 362 -25.32 2.74 34.19
C ASN A 362 -24.40 3.85 33.67
N PRO A 363 -23.12 3.97 34.11
CA PRO A 363 -22.21 4.98 33.57
C PRO A 363 -21.85 4.77 32.10
N ALA A 364 -21.85 3.52 31.59
CA ALA A 364 -21.61 3.27 30.17
C ALA A 364 -22.77 3.77 29.31
N ILE A 365 -24.02 3.48 29.73
CA ILE A 365 -25.23 3.96 29.04
C ILE A 365 -25.31 5.48 29.12
N GLN A 366 -25.18 6.05 30.32
CA GLN A 366 -25.24 7.50 30.50
C GLN A 366 -24.12 8.21 29.74
N GLY A 367 -22.91 7.64 29.74
CA GLY A 367 -21.75 8.17 29.05
C GLY A 367 -21.98 8.31 27.54
N VAL A 368 -22.50 7.27 26.88
CA VAL A 368 -22.75 7.33 25.43
C VAL A 368 -23.78 8.40 25.09
N ILE A 369 -24.84 8.52 25.91
CA ILE A 369 -25.89 9.53 25.72
C ILE A 369 -25.35 10.95 25.96
N ASN A 370 -24.52 11.14 26.98
CA ASN A 370 -23.89 12.43 27.27
C ASN A 370 -23.00 12.90 26.10
N VAL A 371 -22.25 11.98 25.51
CA VAL A 371 -21.43 12.26 24.31
C VAL A 371 -22.31 12.62 23.12
N LEU A 372 -23.34 11.82 22.82
CA LEU A 372 -24.23 12.06 21.68
C LEU A 372 -25.01 13.37 21.82
N LYS A 373 -25.49 13.71 23.02
CA LYS A 373 -26.08 15.03 23.32
C LYS A 373 -25.11 16.16 23.02
N SER A 374 -23.84 16.01 23.39
CA SER A 374 -22.82 17.04 23.14
C SER A 374 -22.53 17.18 21.64
N CYS A 375 -22.51 16.06 20.90
CA CYS A 375 -22.35 16.06 19.44
C CYS A 375 -23.52 16.77 18.75
N LEU A 376 -24.75 16.48 19.19
CA LEU A 376 -25.97 17.12 18.70
C LEU A 376 -25.93 18.64 18.94
N ASN A 377 -25.56 19.07 20.14
CA ASN A 377 -25.49 20.50 20.49
C ASN A 377 -24.40 21.27 19.71
N SER A 378 -23.33 20.59 19.28
CA SER A 378 -22.22 21.20 18.55
C SER A 378 -22.61 21.64 17.13
N ASN A 379 -23.54 20.93 16.48
CA ASN A 379 -23.93 21.10 15.06
C ASN A 379 -22.79 20.97 14.03
N SER A 380 -21.52 20.86 14.45
CA SER A 380 -20.37 20.67 13.54
C SER A 380 -20.07 19.21 13.24
N VAL A 381 -20.53 18.29 14.10
CA VAL A 381 -20.21 16.86 14.02
C VAL A 381 -21.00 16.22 12.89
N LYS A 382 -20.28 15.71 11.89
CA LYS A 382 -20.84 15.02 10.73
C LYS A 382 -21.08 13.55 10.99
N ARG A 383 -20.21 12.90 11.78
CA ARG A 383 -20.33 11.49 12.13
C ARG A 383 -19.72 11.16 13.48
N VAL A 384 -20.38 10.28 14.23
CA VAL A 384 -19.89 9.71 15.48
C VAL A 384 -19.49 8.25 15.23
N ILE A 385 -18.31 7.88 15.69
CA ILE A 385 -17.77 6.52 15.63
C ILE A 385 -17.69 5.98 17.05
N TYR A 386 -18.50 4.99 17.37
CA TYR A 386 -18.54 4.36 18.68
C TYR A 386 -17.80 3.03 18.70
N THR A 387 -16.86 2.86 19.63
CA THR A 387 -16.14 1.61 19.81
C THR A 387 -16.93 0.68 20.73
N SER A 388 -17.66 -0.26 20.11
CA SER A 388 -18.33 -1.36 20.81
C SER A 388 -17.34 -2.48 21.16
N SER A 389 -17.78 -3.73 21.20
CA SER A 389 -16.98 -4.90 21.54
C SER A 389 -17.64 -6.18 21.03
N ALA A 390 -16.86 -7.17 20.63
CA ALA A 390 -17.37 -8.52 20.36
C ALA A 390 -18.12 -9.12 21.56
N ALA A 391 -17.83 -8.65 22.78
CA ALA A 391 -18.59 -8.99 23.99
C ALA A 391 -20.07 -8.57 23.90
N ALA A 392 -20.44 -7.60 23.05
CA ALA A 392 -21.83 -7.22 22.79
C ALA A 392 -22.55 -8.15 21.80
N VAL A 393 -21.81 -9.03 21.10
CA VAL A 393 -22.32 -9.87 20.01
C VAL A 393 -22.27 -11.36 20.36
N SER A 394 -21.17 -11.83 20.94
CA SER A 394 -20.81 -13.26 20.93
C SER A 394 -21.20 -14.06 22.17
N ILE A 395 -21.75 -13.44 23.23
CA ILE A 395 -22.00 -14.12 24.50
C ILE A 395 -23.48 -14.46 24.61
N ASN A 396 -23.83 -15.65 24.12
CA ASN A 396 -25.20 -16.15 24.08
C ASN A 396 -25.22 -17.67 24.32
N ASN A 397 -26.43 -18.24 24.36
CA ASN A 397 -26.65 -19.67 24.59
C ASN A 397 -26.36 -20.56 23.36
N LEU A 398 -25.88 -20.01 22.25
CA LEU A 398 -25.62 -20.78 21.02
C LEU A 398 -24.39 -21.67 21.25
N SER A 399 -24.56 -22.97 21.00
CA SER A 399 -23.55 -24.00 21.24
C SER A 399 -23.30 -24.83 19.97
N GLY A 400 -22.03 -25.06 19.63
CA GLY A 400 -21.63 -25.95 18.53
C GLY A 400 -20.39 -25.48 17.76
N PRO A 401 -19.64 -26.38 17.10
CA PRO A 401 -18.53 -25.99 16.25
C PRO A 401 -19.03 -25.25 14.99
N GLY A 402 -18.32 -24.21 14.56
CA GLY A 402 -18.62 -23.48 13.31
C GLY A 402 -19.66 -22.36 13.43
N LEU A 403 -20.00 -21.92 14.64
CA LEU A 403 -20.81 -20.71 14.85
C LEU A 403 -20.06 -19.47 14.30
N VAL A 404 -20.66 -18.83 13.30
CA VAL A 404 -20.20 -17.55 12.76
C VAL A 404 -21.14 -16.47 13.25
N MET A 405 -20.58 -15.49 13.96
CA MET A 405 -21.33 -14.32 14.44
C MET A 405 -21.20 -13.18 13.43
N THR A 406 -22.26 -12.39 13.30
CA THR A 406 -22.39 -11.22 12.42
C THR A 406 -22.94 -10.03 13.21
N GLU A 407 -23.04 -8.87 12.56
CA GLU A 407 -23.61 -7.63 13.13
C GLU A 407 -25.11 -7.75 13.47
N GLU A 408 -25.79 -8.81 13.01
CA GLU A 408 -27.18 -9.12 13.39
C GLU A 408 -27.29 -9.74 14.79
N ASN A 409 -26.19 -10.25 15.34
CA ASN A 409 -26.18 -10.97 16.60
C ASN A 409 -25.95 -10.03 17.79
N TRP A 410 -26.58 -10.37 18.92
CA TRP A 410 -26.41 -9.68 20.20
C TRP A 410 -26.16 -10.70 21.32
N SER A 411 -25.35 -10.31 22.28
CA SER A 411 -25.18 -11.06 23.53
C SER A 411 -26.47 -11.07 24.34
N ASP A 412 -26.73 -12.20 24.98
CA ASP A 412 -27.94 -12.46 25.74
C ASP A 412 -27.81 -11.88 27.16
N ILE A 413 -28.52 -10.78 27.40
CA ILE A 413 -28.49 -10.05 28.68
C ILE A 413 -29.06 -10.91 29.81
N ASP A 414 -30.13 -11.66 29.57
CA ASP A 414 -30.79 -12.46 30.61
C ASP A 414 -29.89 -13.61 31.04
N PHE A 415 -29.23 -14.26 30.07
CA PHE A 415 -28.17 -15.23 30.33
C PHE A 415 -27.04 -14.63 31.16
N LEU A 416 -26.50 -13.48 30.76
CA LEU A 416 -25.39 -12.81 31.46
C LEU A 416 -25.77 -12.43 32.90
N ARG A 417 -27.00 -11.96 33.15
CA ARG A 417 -27.51 -11.59 34.48
C ARG A 417 -27.75 -12.80 35.36
N LYS A 418 -28.16 -13.93 34.77
CA LYS A 418 -28.46 -15.17 35.47
C LYS A 418 -27.20 -15.94 35.84
N GLU A 419 -26.36 -16.27 34.86
CA GLU A 419 -25.19 -17.13 35.04
C GLU A 419 -23.99 -16.37 35.64
N LYS A 420 -23.96 -15.04 35.47
CA LYS A 420 -22.89 -14.15 35.97
C LYS A 420 -21.47 -14.70 35.74
N PRO A 421 -21.09 -15.05 34.50
CA PRO A 421 -19.73 -15.48 34.19
C PRO A 421 -18.70 -14.40 34.56
N PHE A 422 -17.41 -14.75 34.56
CA PHE A 422 -16.35 -13.78 34.83
C PHE A 422 -16.49 -12.54 33.94
N ASN A 423 -16.46 -11.34 34.54
CA ASN A 423 -16.70 -10.05 33.89
C ASN A 423 -18.08 -9.87 33.21
N TRP A 424 -19.13 -10.60 33.63
CA TRP A 424 -20.49 -10.54 33.05
C TRP A 424 -21.08 -9.13 32.85
N ALA A 425 -20.70 -8.17 33.69
CA ALA A 425 -21.21 -6.80 33.61
C ALA A 425 -20.67 -6.01 32.40
N TYR A 426 -19.46 -6.32 31.91
CA TYR A 426 -18.87 -5.63 30.76
C TYR A 426 -19.61 -5.93 29.43
N PRO A 427 -19.91 -7.20 29.09
CA PRO A 427 -20.79 -7.53 27.98
C PRO A 427 -22.14 -6.80 28.04
N ILE A 428 -22.80 -6.81 29.20
CA ILE A 428 -24.09 -6.14 29.38
C ILE A 428 -23.96 -4.63 29.17
N SER A 429 -22.94 -3.99 29.75
CA SER A 429 -22.74 -2.56 29.61
C SER A 429 -22.52 -2.17 28.13
N LYS A 430 -21.78 -2.99 27.37
CA LYS A 430 -21.58 -2.77 25.94
C LYS A 430 -22.85 -2.98 25.11
N VAL A 431 -23.64 -4.03 25.37
CA VAL A 431 -24.93 -4.25 24.69
C VAL A 431 -25.88 -3.08 24.95
N LEU A 432 -26.06 -2.70 26.21
CA LEU A 432 -27.04 -1.68 26.60
C LEU A 432 -26.60 -0.28 26.12
N ALA A 433 -25.31 0.06 26.23
CA ALA A 433 -24.80 1.32 25.73
C ALA A 433 -24.93 1.40 24.20
N GLU A 434 -24.61 0.33 23.46
CA GLU A 434 -24.74 0.34 22.00
C GLU A 434 -26.20 0.47 21.55
N LYS A 435 -27.14 -0.26 22.18
CA LYS A 435 -28.57 -0.12 21.90
C LYS A 435 -29.08 1.28 22.21
N ALA A 436 -28.69 1.86 23.35
CA ALA A 436 -29.04 3.23 23.71
C ALA A 436 -28.47 4.25 22.72
N ALA A 437 -27.23 4.04 22.25
CA ALA A 437 -26.61 4.90 21.24
C ALA A 437 -27.38 4.87 19.91
N TYR A 438 -27.74 3.67 19.42
CA TYR A 438 -28.54 3.52 18.21
C TYR A 438 -29.92 4.17 18.33
N GLN A 439 -30.62 3.93 19.43
CA GLN A 439 -31.93 4.53 19.67
C GLN A 439 -31.83 6.06 19.65
N PHE A 440 -30.91 6.63 20.44
CA PHE A 440 -30.72 8.07 20.51
C PHE A 440 -30.31 8.68 19.16
N ALA A 441 -29.42 8.00 18.43
CA ALA A 441 -28.96 8.46 17.12
C ALA A 441 -30.09 8.47 16.08
N GLN A 442 -30.95 7.45 16.06
CA GLN A 442 -32.11 7.39 15.18
C GLN A 442 -33.13 8.48 15.51
N GLU A 443 -33.44 8.69 16.79
CA GLU A 443 -34.39 9.72 17.25
C GLU A 443 -33.92 11.14 16.90
N ASN A 444 -32.61 11.37 16.84
CA ASN A 444 -32.02 12.70 16.63
C ASN A 444 -31.31 12.87 15.27
N ASN A 445 -31.47 11.92 14.35
CA ASN A 445 -30.81 11.92 13.02
C ASN A 445 -29.27 12.11 13.07
N ILE A 446 -28.61 11.47 14.04
CA ILE A 446 -27.15 11.47 14.13
C ILE A 446 -26.59 10.33 13.27
N ASP A 447 -25.63 10.65 12.39
CA ASP A 447 -24.87 9.63 11.67
C ASP A 447 -23.91 8.91 12.64
N LEU A 448 -24.32 7.73 13.09
CA LEU A 448 -23.60 6.88 14.04
C LEU A 448 -23.11 5.61 13.33
N VAL A 449 -21.81 5.34 13.49
CA VAL A 449 -21.19 4.07 13.10
C VAL A 449 -20.65 3.39 14.35
N THR A 450 -20.91 2.10 14.51
CA THR A 450 -20.29 1.29 15.56
C THR A 450 -19.22 0.39 14.97
N VAL A 451 -18.13 0.23 15.71
CA VAL A 451 -17.05 -0.71 15.37
C VAL A 451 -16.99 -1.75 16.47
N VAL A 452 -17.00 -3.04 16.09
CA VAL A 452 -17.05 -4.17 17.02
C VAL A 452 -15.69 -4.89 17.04
N PRO A 453 -14.69 -4.39 17.80
CA PRO A 453 -13.43 -5.09 17.95
C PRO A 453 -13.59 -6.35 18.81
N ALA A 454 -12.88 -7.41 18.43
CA ALA A 454 -12.67 -8.59 19.27
C ALA A 454 -11.50 -8.36 20.23
N LEU A 455 -10.63 -9.36 20.41
CA LEU A 455 -9.39 -9.18 21.17
C LEU A 455 -8.42 -8.30 20.37
N ILE A 456 -8.08 -7.14 20.93
CA ILE A 456 -7.09 -6.23 20.34
C ILE A 456 -5.70 -6.65 20.83
N ALA A 457 -4.81 -7.00 19.89
CA ALA A 457 -3.41 -7.35 20.16
C ALA A 457 -2.47 -6.55 19.25
N GLY A 458 -1.30 -6.19 19.76
CA GLY A 458 -0.28 -5.44 19.02
C GLY A 458 0.59 -4.58 19.94
N ASN A 459 1.48 -3.80 19.31
CA ASN A 459 2.33 -2.85 20.03
C ASN A 459 1.48 -1.76 20.69
N THR A 460 1.85 -1.39 21.91
CA THR A 460 1.22 -0.34 22.71
C THR A 460 2.16 0.85 22.83
N LEU A 461 1.61 2.07 22.90
CA LEU A 461 2.35 3.28 23.27
C LEU A 461 2.38 3.52 24.78
N ILE A 462 1.63 2.70 25.55
CA ILE A 462 1.49 2.79 27.00
C ILE A 462 2.38 1.72 27.64
N ASP A 463 3.24 2.14 28.57
CA ASP A 463 4.17 1.25 29.30
C ASP A 463 3.47 0.23 30.22
N ASP A 464 2.29 0.58 30.77
CA ASP A 464 1.44 -0.29 31.60
C ASP A 464 -0.03 -0.23 31.12
N PRO A 465 -0.48 -1.12 30.21
CA PRO A 465 -1.87 -1.11 29.77
C PRO A 465 -2.81 -1.58 30.91
N PRO A 466 -4.04 -1.02 31.01
CA PRO A 466 -4.94 -1.23 32.14
C PRO A 466 -5.43 -2.67 32.35
N PHE A 467 -5.07 -3.61 31.47
CA PHE A 467 -5.39 -5.03 31.61
C PHE A 467 -4.34 -5.82 32.41
N HIS A 468 -3.25 -5.18 32.87
CA HIS A 468 -2.18 -5.80 33.66
C HIS A 468 -2.26 -5.55 35.19
N GLN A 469 -3.39 -5.06 35.72
CA GLN A 469 -3.60 -4.91 37.17
C GLN A 469 -4.59 -5.90 37.74
#